data_AF-A0A1H0BWF1-F1
#
_entry.id   AF-A0A1H0BWF1-F1
#
_cell.length_a   1.000
_cell.length_b   1.000
_cell.length_c   1.000
_cell.angle_alpha   90.00
_cell.angle_beta   90.00
_cell.angle_gamma   90.00
#
_symmetry.space_group_name_H-M   'P 1'
#
loop_
_entity.id
_entity.type
_entity.pdbx_description
1 polymer ?
#
loop_
_entity_poly.entity_id
_entity_poly.type
_entity_poly.pdbx_seq_one_letter_code
_entity_poly.pdbx_strand_id
1 'polypeptide(L)'
;MTPEVIRRHYLEAMGITAWACRYQLPNARPTEACEWDDTPAASTPPRERLQALLDDAPAPRTPPTDVQPAKGDVPASPSAVRALLEEQRSTAPSQPAKPSPTPAAEPQPTRAQPLEFHLSCVCIGGRWLSLHAGKLSAAEQRLLANMLQAAGLSDGAMPDVTLFKWPPMAMTFAADDPLEEAREGVSAFVNGVASRQGWQLEELLWWGADTTGSDHEALSQVLDVHDDQSRSLALPVWQAPALSTLTHSISAKRALWPKLHALGQRWHTPLSGRADDR
;
A
#
# COMPACT_ATOMS: atom_id res chain seq x y z
N MET A 1 -34.24 -32.68 -6.80
CA MET A 1 -32.78 -32.65 -6.99
C MET A 1 -32.29 -31.26 -6.63
N THR A 2 -31.32 -31.15 -5.71
CA THR A 2 -30.75 -29.86 -5.30
C THR A 2 -29.85 -29.29 -6.41
N PRO A 3 -29.68 -27.96 -6.49
CA PRO A 3 -28.81 -27.33 -7.50
C PRO A 3 -27.36 -27.81 -7.42
N GLU A 4 -26.90 -28.24 -6.24
CA GLU A 4 -25.56 -28.80 -6.04
C GLU A 4 -25.35 -30.16 -6.71
N VAL A 5 -26.38 -31.02 -6.73
CA VAL A 5 -26.33 -32.32 -7.43
C VAL A 5 -26.18 -32.12 -8.94
N ILE A 6 -26.95 -31.19 -9.52
CA ILE A 6 -26.87 -30.85 -10.95
C ILE A 6 -25.49 -30.28 -11.28
N ARG A 7 -24.97 -29.38 -10.45
CA ARG A 7 -23.64 -28.79 -10.61
C ARG A 7 -22.54 -29.85 -10.59
N ARG A 8 -22.63 -30.84 -9.69
CA ARG A 8 -21.66 -31.93 -9.61
C ARG A 8 -21.68 -32.80 -10.86
N HIS A 9 -22.85 -33.22 -11.33
CA HIS A 9 -22.95 -34.02 -12.56
C HIS A 9 -22.34 -33.29 -13.76
N TYR A 10 -22.56 -31.97 -13.85
CA TYR A 10 -21.93 -31.15 -14.88
C TYR A 10 -20.41 -31.12 -14.75
N LEU A 11 -19.87 -30.92 -13.53
CA LEU A 11 -18.43 -30.92 -13.29
C LEU A 11 -17.79 -32.28 -13.61
N GLU A 12 -18.46 -33.38 -13.24
CA GLU A 12 -18.02 -34.74 -13.55
C GLU A 12 -18.05 -35.02 -15.06
N ALA A 13 -19.09 -34.57 -15.77
CA ALA A 13 -19.17 -34.66 -17.22
C ALA A 13 -18.05 -33.87 -17.93
N MET A 14 -17.60 -32.77 -17.33
CA MET A 14 -16.44 -31.98 -17.79
C MET A 14 -15.09 -32.59 -17.39
N GLY A 15 -15.08 -33.73 -16.70
CA GLY A 15 -13.86 -34.38 -16.19
C GLY A 15 -13.20 -33.64 -15.02
N ILE A 16 -13.92 -32.72 -14.36
CA ILE A 16 -13.42 -31.93 -13.23
C ILE A 16 -13.76 -32.66 -11.94
N THR A 17 -12.74 -33.15 -11.23
CA THR A 17 -12.90 -33.77 -9.92
C THR A 17 -13.26 -32.72 -8.87
N ALA A 18 -14.40 -32.89 -8.20
CA ALA A 18 -14.79 -32.04 -7.09
C ALA A 18 -14.09 -32.47 -5.79
N TRP A 19 -13.41 -31.53 -5.12
CA TRP A 19 -12.78 -31.73 -3.82
C TRP A 19 -13.55 -30.95 -2.75
N ALA A 20 -13.82 -31.60 -1.62
CA ALA A 20 -14.47 -30.97 -0.46
C ALA A 20 -13.55 -31.03 0.76
N CYS A 21 -13.59 -29.97 1.59
CA CYS A 21 -12.87 -29.93 2.86
C CYS A 21 -13.49 -30.93 3.85
N ARG A 22 -12.66 -31.72 4.54
CA ARG A 22 -13.12 -32.68 5.57
C ARG A 22 -13.36 -32.04 6.94
N TYR A 23 -12.91 -30.80 7.13
CA TYR A 23 -12.98 -30.09 8.39
C TYR A 23 -13.60 -28.71 8.18
N GLN A 24 -14.43 -28.30 9.15
CA GLN A 24 -14.97 -26.94 9.18
C GLN A 24 -13.86 -25.96 9.60
N LEU A 25 -13.76 -24.84 8.88
CA LEU A 25 -12.81 -23.78 9.23
C LEU A 25 -13.32 -23.00 10.46
N PRO A 26 -12.42 -22.55 11.36
CA PRO A 26 -12.80 -21.70 12.48
C PRO A 26 -13.49 -20.43 11.98
N ASN A 27 -14.64 -20.09 12.57
CA ASN A 27 -15.49 -18.93 12.21
C ASN A 27 -16.17 -18.99 10.83
N ALA A 28 -16.11 -20.13 10.10
CA ALA A 28 -16.89 -20.30 8.90
C ALA A 28 -18.35 -20.64 9.24
N ARG A 29 -19.29 -20.00 8.53
CA ARG A 29 -20.72 -20.32 8.63
C ARG A 29 -20.94 -21.83 8.39
N PRO A 30 -21.77 -22.52 9.20
CA PRO A 30 -22.06 -23.95 8.99
C PRO A 30 -22.57 -24.21 7.57
N THR A 31 -21.98 -25.19 6.90
CA THR A 31 -22.46 -25.64 5.59
C THR A 31 -23.76 -26.41 5.77
N GLU A 32 -24.74 -26.13 4.93
CA GLU A 32 -26.01 -26.86 4.93
C GLU A 32 -25.77 -28.33 4.54
N ALA A 33 -26.46 -29.26 5.21
CA ALA A 33 -26.34 -30.67 4.90
C ALA A 33 -26.93 -30.95 3.51
N CYS A 34 -26.08 -31.33 2.56
CA CYS A 34 -26.51 -31.77 1.25
C CYS A 34 -26.64 -33.30 1.24
N GLU A 35 -27.65 -33.81 0.53
CA GLU A 35 -27.80 -35.24 0.28
C GLU A 35 -26.69 -35.70 -0.67
N TRP A 36 -25.84 -36.61 -0.18
CA TRP A 36 -24.81 -37.26 -0.99
C TRP A 36 -25.42 -38.45 -1.69
N ASP A 37 -25.39 -38.46 -3.01
CA ASP A 37 -25.71 -39.67 -3.77
C ASP A 37 -24.47 -40.58 -3.73
N ASP A 38 -24.48 -41.54 -2.82
CA ASP A 38 -23.43 -42.55 -2.64
C ASP A 38 -23.55 -43.70 -3.66
N THR A 39 -24.41 -43.56 -4.67
CA THR A 39 -24.56 -44.57 -5.72
C THR A 39 -23.23 -44.69 -6.48
N PRO A 40 -22.51 -45.83 -6.36
CA PRO A 40 -21.26 -46.00 -7.07
C PRO A 40 -21.58 -45.93 -8.56
N ALA A 41 -20.89 -45.02 -9.27
CA ALA A 41 -21.04 -44.88 -10.71
C ALA A 41 -20.83 -46.25 -11.35
N ALA A 42 -21.85 -46.75 -12.05
CA ALA A 42 -21.75 -47.99 -12.80
C ALA A 42 -20.52 -47.90 -13.70
N SER A 43 -19.64 -48.90 -13.61
CA SER A 43 -18.42 -48.99 -14.42
C SER A 43 -18.79 -49.33 -15.86
N THR A 44 -19.35 -48.35 -16.58
CA THR A 44 -19.45 -48.41 -18.02
C THR A 44 -18.08 -48.10 -18.60
N PRO A 45 -17.50 -48.99 -19.40
CA PRO A 45 -16.19 -48.78 -19.98
C PRO A 45 -16.17 -47.48 -20.81
N PRO A 46 -15.08 -46.70 -20.79
CA PRO A 46 -15.01 -45.37 -21.42
C PRO A 46 -15.44 -45.32 -22.89
N ARG A 47 -15.31 -46.46 -23.59
CA ARG A 47 -15.67 -46.61 -25.00
C ARG A 47 -17.17 -46.52 -25.26
N GLU A 48 -18.01 -47.08 -24.39
CA GLU A 48 -19.48 -47.01 -24.54
C GLU A 48 -20.01 -45.61 -24.23
N ARG A 49 -19.40 -44.92 -23.25
CA ARG A 49 -19.68 -43.50 -22.97
C ARG A 49 -19.35 -42.60 -24.16
N LEU A 50 -18.21 -42.84 -24.82
CA LEU A 50 -17.81 -42.09 -26.02
C LEU A 50 -18.75 -42.34 -27.22
N GLN A 51 -19.24 -43.57 -27.40
CA GLN A 51 -20.17 -43.89 -28.49
C GLN A 51 -21.53 -43.22 -28.29
N ALA A 52 -22.08 -43.23 -27.08
CA ALA A 52 -23.33 -42.54 -26.77
C ALA A 52 -23.25 -41.02 -27.00
N LEU A 53 -22.08 -40.41 -26.78
CA LEU A 53 -21.84 -38.98 -27.00
C LEU A 53 -21.62 -38.61 -28.47
N LEU A 54 -21.16 -39.55 -29.30
CA LEU A 54 -20.98 -39.35 -30.74
C LEU A 54 -22.31 -39.45 -31.51
N ASP A 55 -23.24 -40.28 -31.04
CA ASP A 55 -24.57 -40.41 -31.65
C ASP A 55 -25.49 -39.19 -31.38
N ASP A 56 -25.22 -38.41 -30.32
CA ASP A 56 -26.10 -37.29 -29.88
C ASP A 56 -25.62 -35.90 -30.32
N ALA A 57 -24.56 -35.81 -31.15
CA ALA A 57 -23.98 -34.53 -31.57
C ALA A 57 -24.62 -33.99 -32.87
N PRO A 58 -25.25 -32.79 -32.87
CA PRO A 58 -25.77 -32.16 -34.08
C PRO A 58 -24.65 -31.56 -34.98
N ALA A 59 -24.87 -31.59 -36.30
CA ALA A 59 -23.88 -31.26 -37.33
C ALA A 59 -23.41 -29.78 -37.33
N PRO A 60 -22.11 -29.50 -37.58
CA PRO A 60 -21.55 -28.15 -37.53
C PRO A 60 -21.85 -27.32 -38.78
N ARG A 61 -22.08 -26.01 -38.58
CA ARG A 61 -22.26 -24.99 -39.64
C ARG A 61 -20.95 -24.25 -39.92
N THR A 62 -20.63 -24.09 -41.20
CA THR A 62 -19.48 -23.38 -41.78
C THR A 62 -19.55 -21.85 -41.67
N PRO A 63 -18.44 -21.16 -41.35
CA PRO A 63 -18.30 -19.71 -41.57
C PRO A 63 -17.39 -19.38 -42.78
N PRO A 64 -17.67 -18.28 -43.51
CA PRO A 64 -16.68 -17.54 -44.32
C PRO A 64 -16.64 -16.04 -43.91
N THR A 65 -15.66 -15.16 -44.18
CA THR A 65 -14.28 -15.18 -44.74
C THR A 65 -13.77 -13.72 -44.70
N ASP A 66 -12.46 -13.51 -44.44
CA ASP A 66 -11.52 -12.37 -44.74
C ASP A 66 -11.95 -10.89 -44.57
N VAL A 67 -11.08 -9.89 -44.28
CA VAL A 67 -9.81 -9.52 -44.95
C VAL A 67 -8.92 -8.60 -44.06
N GLN A 68 -7.60 -8.72 -44.23
CA GLN A 68 -6.48 -7.90 -43.70
C GLN A 68 -6.09 -6.74 -44.67
N PRO A 69 -4.93 -6.02 -44.59
CA PRO A 69 -4.27 -5.16 -43.58
C PRO A 69 -4.00 -3.70 -44.09
N ALA A 70 -3.43 -2.81 -43.27
CA ALA A 70 -2.72 -1.61 -43.76
C ALA A 70 -1.41 -1.36 -43.00
N LYS A 71 -0.33 -1.16 -43.78
CA LYS A 71 1.05 -0.83 -43.37
C LYS A 71 1.19 0.63 -42.98
N GLY A 72 2.10 0.92 -42.05
CA GLY A 72 2.65 2.25 -41.80
C GLY A 72 3.98 2.13 -41.07
N ASP A 73 5.06 2.40 -41.78
CA ASP A 73 6.46 2.31 -41.34
C ASP A 73 7.03 3.74 -41.26
N VAL A 74 7.59 4.15 -40.12
CA VAL A 74 8.49 5.31 -40.01
C VAL A 74 9.50 5.07 -38.87
N PRO A 75 10.81 5.09 -39.14
CA PRO A 75 11.85 4.92 -38.13
C PRO A 75 12.28 6.26 -37.49
N ALA A 76 12.47 6.28 -36.17
CA ALA A 76 13.12 7.37 -35.44
C ALA A 76 14.55 6.97 -35.05
N SER A 77 15.54 7.63 -35.64
CA SER A 77 16.97 7.41 -35.38
C SER A 77 17.53 8.31 -34.25
N PRO A 78 18.42 7.81 -33.38
CA PRO A 78 18.94 8.52 -32.22
C PRO A 78 20.31 9.18 -32.47
N SER A 79 20.34 10.48 -32.82
CA SER A 79 21.61 11.20 -33.03
C SER A 79 21.65 12.63 -32.46
N ALA A 80 20.77 12.97 -31.51
CA ALA A 80 20.71 14.32 -30.91
C ALA A 80 21.28 14.43 -29.48
N VAL A 81 21.92 13.38 -28.94
CA VAL A 81 22.33 13.32 -27.51
C VAL A 81 23.85 13.40 -27.30
N ARG A 82 24.65 13.59 -28.36
CA ARG A 82 26.13 13.70 -28.26
C ARG A 82 26.71 15.10 -28.45
N ALA A 83 25.88 16.13 -28.59
CA ALA A 83 26.33 17.51 -28.81
C ALA A 83 26.32 18.39 -27.54
N LEU A 84 26.03 17.83 -26.36
CA LEU A 84 25.93 18.57 -25.08
C LEU A 84 26.94 18.12 -24.02
N LEU A 85 27.93 17.30 -24.38
CA LEU A 85 28.91 16.74 -23.45
C LEU A 85 30.38 16.99 -23.85
N GLU A 86 30.64 17.99 -24.70
CA GLU A 86 32.00 18.32 -25.18
C GLU A 86 32.43 19.76 -24.84
N GLU A 87 31.61 20.51 -24.10
CA GLU A 87 31.84 21.93 -23.82
C GLU A 87 32.02 22.20 -22.32
N GLN A 88 32.88 21.42 -21.67
CA GLN A 88 33.41 21.76 -20.34
C GLN A 88 34.70 20.96 -20.05
N ARG A 89 35.72 21.15 -20.90
CA ARG A 89 37.10 20.80 -20.58
C ARG A 89 38.06 21.88 -21.07
N SER A 90 38.98 22.22 -20.17
CA SER A 90 40.23 22.98 -20.33
C SER A 90 40.17 24.41 -19.77
N THR A 91 41.07 24.93 -18.93
CA THR A 91 42.35 24.42 -18.35
C THR A 91 42.94 25.47 -17.36
N ALA A 92 43.41 25.03 -16.18
CA ALA A 92 44.68 25.33 -15.45
C ALA A 92 45.12 26.79 -15.07
N PRO A 93 46.17 27.05 -14.23
CA PRO A 93 47.08 26.17 -13.46
C PRO A 93 47.40 26.56 -11.98
N SER A 94 48.19 25.69 -11.32
CA SER A 94 48.70 25.62 -9.93
C SER A 94 49.80 26.62 -9.50
N GLN A 95 49.97 26.89 -8.18
CA GLN A 95 51.18 26.56 -7.35
C GLN A 95 51.15 27.13 -5.89
N PRO A 96 52.04 26.69 -4.95
CA PRO A 96 51.67 26.38 -3.54
C PRO A 96 52.50 27.06 -2.41
N ALA A 97 52.19 26.67 -1.17
CA ALA A 97 52.93 26.78 0.13
C ALA A 97 52.70 28.09 0.93
N LYS A 98 52.52 28.13 2.27
CA LYS A 98 53.04 27.35 3.42
C LYS A 98 52.06 27.39 4.64
N PRO A 99 52.26 26.55 5.70
CA PRO A 99 51.33 26.39 6.82
C PRO A 99 51.68 27.18 8.12
N SER A 100 50.66 27.25 8.99
CA SER A 100 50.62 27.57 10.45
C SER A 100 50.47 29.03 10.89
N PRO A 101 49.90 29.33 12.09
CA PRO A 101 49.28 28.45 13.10
C PRO A 101 47.84 28.83 13.51
N THR A 102 47.16 27.85 14.10
CA THR A 102 45.85 27.87 14.75
C THR A 102 45.71 28.89 15.89
N PRO A 103 44.60 29.64 15.93
CA PRO A 103 43.94 30.01 17.18
C PRO A 103 42.64 29.20 17.35
N ALA A 104 42.38 28.82 18.61
CA ALA A 104 41.28 27.97 19.05
C ALA A 104 39.93 28.32 18.41
N ALA A 105 39.37 27.37 17.67
CA ALA A 105 38.00 27.44 17.20
C ALA A 105 37.07 27.01 18.36
N GLU A 106 36.22 27.93 18.78
CA GLU A 106 34.95 27.63 19.43
C GLU A 106 34.17 26.57 18.62
N PRO A 107 33.36 25.70 19.26
CA PRO A 107 32.64 24.64 18.57
C PRO A 107 31.72 25.27 17.51
N GLN A 108 32.13 25.19 16.24
CA GLN A 108 31.25 25.50 15.12
C GLN A 108 30.05 24.55 15.21
N PRO A 109 28.81 25.06 15.13
CA PRO A 109 27.64 24.20 15.03
C PRO A 109 27.85 23.33 13.79
N THR A 110 27.92 22.02 14.00
CA THR A 110 28.06 21.07 12.91
C THR A 110 26.83 21.24 12.03
N ARG A 111 27.02 21.85 10.87
CA ARG A 111 25.97 22.15 9.89
C ARG A 111 25.18 20.86 9.65
N ALA A 112 23.94 20.84 10.10
CA ALA A 112 23.12 19.64 10.07
C ALA A 112 22.89 19.19 8.62
N GLN A 113 22.98 17.89 8.37
CA GLN A 113 22.77 17.34 7.03
C GLN A 113 21.32 17.62 6.59
N PRO A 114 21.09 17.98 5.31
CA PRO A 114 19.75 18.23 4.81
C PRO A 114 18.94 16.93 4.91
N LEU A 115 17.79 17.00 5.60
CA LEU A 115 16.91 15.86 5.77
C LEU A 115 16.09 15.68 4.50
N GLU A 116 16.25 14.55 3.82
CA GLU A 116 15.44 14.18 2.65
C GLU A 116 14.58 12.98 3.02
N PHE A 117 13.26 13.10 2.80
CA PHE A 117 12.36 11.97 2.98
C PHE A 117 11.11 12.09 2.12
N HIS A 118 10.46 10.96 1.92
CA HIS A 118 9.15 10.88 1.30
C HIS A 118 8.14 10.36 2.32
N LEU A 119 6.91 10.87 2.28
CA LEU A 119 5.79 10.32 3.05
C LEU A 119 4.56 10.21 2.18
N SER A 120 3.79 9.16 2.41
CA SER A 120 2.46 8.99 1.83
C SER A 120 1.42 9.21 2.91
N CYS A 121 0.45 10.08 2.64
CA CYS A 121 -0.66 10.35 3.54
C CYS A 121 -2.00 9.98 2.90
N VAL A 122 -2.92 9.50 3.74
CA VAL A 122 -4.24 9.03 3.33
C VAL A 122 -5.25 9.50 4.38
N CYS A 123 -6.28 10.22 3.97
CA CYS A 123 -7.34 10.64 4.90
C CYS A 123 -8.49 9.63 4.90
N ILE A 124 -8.92 9.24 6.10
CA ILE A 124 -9.99 8.28 6.33
C ILE A 124 -11.21 9.05 6.86
N GLY A 125 -12.28 9.08 6.07
CA GLY A 125 -13.55 9.71 6.42
C GLY A 125 -13.47 11.18 6.81
N GLY A 126 -12.44 11.92 6.36
CA GLY A 126 -12.23 13.33 6.72
C GLY A 126 -11.84 13.58 8.18
N ARG A 127 -11.60 12.51 8.96
CA ARG A 127 -11.39 12.58 10.42
C ARG A 127 -10.04 12.05 10.86
N TRP A 128 -9.57 10.94 10.29
CA TRP A 128 -8.29 10.34 10.70
C TRP A 128 -7.27 10.42 9.57
N LEU A 129 -6.02 10.67 9.92
CA LEU A 129 -4.90 10.77 8.98
C LEU A 129 -4.02 9.53 9.10
N SER A 130 -3.84 8.78 8.03
CA SER A 130 -2.91 7.66 7.96
C SER A 130 -1.61 8.11 7.30
N LEU A 131 -0.48 7.94 8.00
CA LEU A 131 0.85 8.32 7.54
C LEU A 131 1.75 7.09 7.37
N HIS A 132 2.51 7.09 6.28
CA HIS A 132 3.44 6.04 5.91
C HIS A 132 4.75 6.65 5.44
N ALA A 133 5.87 6.08 5.88
CA ALA A 133 7.18 6.44 5.33
C ALA A 133 7.32 5.94 3.89
N GLY A 134 7.90 6.78 3.03
CA GLY A 134 8.12 6.46 1.62
C GLY A 134 6.87 6.50 0.75
N LYS A 135 6.97 5.83 -0.41
CA LYS A 135 5.87 5.68 -1.37
C LYS A 135 5.15 4.36 -1.16
N LEU A 136 3.84 4.40 -1.01
CA LEU A 136 3.02 3.19 -0.96
C LEU A 136 2.97 2.47 -2.30
N SER A 137 3.31 1.17 -2.30
CA SER A 137 3.11 0.28 -3.43
C SER A 137 1.63 -0.09 -3.61
N ALA A 138 1.25 -0.55 -4.81
CA ALA A 138 -0.12 -0.98 -5.08
C ALA A 138 -0.58 -2.15 -4.18
N ALA A 139 0.34 -3.03 -3.76
CA ALA A 139 0.05 -4.13 -2.84
C ALA A 139 -0.25 -3.61 -1.43
N GLU A 140 0.55 -2.66 -0.95
CA GLU A 140 0.36 -2.03 0.37
C GLU A 140 -0.91 -1.19 0.42
N GLN A 141 -1.23 -0.45 -0.65
CA GLN A 141 -2.49 0.28 -0.78
C GLN A 141 -3.71 -0.64 -0.67
N ARG A 142 -3.70 -1.77 -1.40
CA ARG A 142 -4.78 -2.77 -1.32
C ARG A 142 -4.87 -3.39 0.07
N LEU A 143 -3.73 -3.70 0.70
CA LEU A 143 -3.70 -4.22 2.06
C LEU A 143 -4.30 -3.22 3.04
N LEU A 144 -3.94 -1.94 2.95
CA LEU A 144 -4.49 -0.87 3.77
C LEU A 144 -6.01 -0.75 3.58
N ALA A 145 -6.50 -0.66 2.34
CA ALA A 145 -7.94 -0.65 2.05
C ALA A 145 -8.66 -1.83 2.71
N ASN A 146 -8.15 -3.05 2.51
CA ASN A 146 -8.77 -4.24 3.06
C ASN A 146 -8.80 -4.23 4.59
N MET A 147 -7.73 -3.75 5.25
CA MET A 147 -7.69 -3.65 6.71
C MET A 147 -8.67 -2.58 7.22
N LEU A 148 -8.68 -1.40 6.60
CA LEU A 148 -9.59 -0.31 6.97
C LEU A 148 -11.05 -0.73 6.77
N GLN A 149 -11.36 -1.39 5.66
CA GLN A 149 -12.69 -1.93 5.40
C GLN A 149 -13.06 -3.01 6.43
N ALA A 150 -12.16 -3.95 6.71
CA ALA A 150 -12.45 -5.05 7.63
C ALA A 150 -12.60 -4.60 9.09
N ALA A 151 -11.99 -3.46 9.47
CA ALA A 151 -12.21 -2.82 10.75
C ALA A 151 -13.40 -1.83 10.77
N GLY A 152 -14.07 -1.63 9.63
CA GLY A 152 -15.24 -0.76 9.52
C GLY A 152 -14.91 0.74 9.50
N LEU A 153 -13.69 1.13 9.12
CA LEU A 153 -13.27 2.53 8.99
C LEU A 153 -13.57 3.13 7.60
N SER A 154 -13.96 2.30 6.62
CA SER A 154 -14.18 2.74 5.24
C SER A 154 -15.27 1.90 4.57
N ASP A 155 -16.11 2.55 3.76
CA ASP A 155 -17.22 1.92 3.03
C ASP A 155 -16.76 1.16 1.76
N GLY A 156 -15.53 0.64 1.76
CA GLY A 156 -14.96 -0.16 0.67
C GLY A 156 -14.30 0.65 -0.47
N ALA A 157 -14.39 1.99 -0.47
CA ALA A 157 -13.60 2.82 -1.38
C ALA A 157 -12.18 3.03 -0.81
N MET A 158 -11.16 2.89 -1.67
CA MET A 158 -9.78 3.25 -1.30
C MET A 158 -9.68 4.78 -1.19
N PRO A 159 -9.23 5.32 -0.05
CA PRO A 159 -9.00 6.75 0.08
C PRO A 159 -7.81 7.21 -0.77
N ASP A 160 -7.87 8.45 -1.25
CA ASP A 160 -6.84 9.00 -2.14
C ASP A 160 -5.50 9.12 -1.41
N VAL A 161 -4.43 8.70 -2.08
CA VAL A 161 -3.07 8.66 -1.53
C VAL A 161 -2.32 9.88 -2.01
N THR A 162 -2.03 10.80 -1.10
CA THR A 162 -1.22 11.97 -1.41
C THR A 162 0.23 11.70 -1.05
N LEU A 163 1.14 11.91 -2.00
CA LEU A 163 2.58 11.80 -1.77
C LEU A 163 3.15 13.18 -1.45
N PHE A 164 3.87 13.27 -0.34
CA PHE A 164 4.64 14.44 0.05
C PHE A 164 6.13 14.11 -0.03
N LYS A 165 6.88 15.05 -0.60
CA LYS A 165 8.33 14.97 -0.74
C LYS A 165 8.94 16.15 0.01
N TRP A 166 9.86 15.84 0.92
CA TRP A 166 10.65 16.83 1.64
C TRP A 166 12.11 16.76 1.20
N PRO A 167 12.77 17.90 0.96
CA PRO A 167 12.21 19.26 0.91
C PRO A 167 11.38 19.51 -0.36
N PRO A 168 10.38 20.43 -0.32
CA PRO A 168 9.48 20.71 -1.46
C PRO A 168 10.19 21.39 -2.63
N MET A 169 11.28 22.09 -2.36
CA MET A 169 12.23 22.58 -3.35
C MET A 169 13.62 22.08 -2.96
N ALA A 170 14.47 21.75 -3.95
CA ALA A 170 15.87 21.46 -3.67
C ALA A 170 16.49 22.72 -3.04
N MET A 171 16.69 22.70 -1.72
CA MET A 171 17.14 23.88 -1.00
C MET A 171 18.53 24.28 -1.51
N THR A 172 18.63 25.46 -2.12
CA THR A 172 19.90 26.05 -2.54
C THR A 172 20.70 26.60 -1.35
N PHE A 173 20.08 26.67 -0.16
CA PHE A 173 20.68 27.14 1.08
C PHE A 173 20.56 26.05 2.13
N ALA A 174 21.61 25.82 2.91
CA ALA A 174 21.52 24.89 4.03
C ALA A 174 20.69 25.53 5.13
N ALA A 175 19.67 24.81 5.59
CA ALA A 175 18.86 25.19 6.75
C ALA A 175 19.73 25.30 8.02
N ASP A 176 19.42 26.26 8.88
CA ASP A 176 20.06 26.39 10.19
C ASP A 176 19.61 25.26 11.13
N ASP A 177 18.33 24.88 11.08
CA ASP A 177 17.77 23.69 11.75
C ASP A 177 16.88 22.90 10.78
N PRO A 178 17.42 21.89 10.08
CA PRO A 178 16.67 21.12 9.08
C PRO A 178 15.57 20.24 9.68
N LEU A 179 15.63 19.93 10.99
CA LEU A 179 14.62 19.09 11.64
C LEU A 179 13.40 19.93 12.02
N GLU A 180 13.61 21.09 12.64
CA GLU A 180 12.51 22.01 12.97
C GLU A 180 11.81 22.51 11.70
N GLU A 181 12.56 22.84 10.64
CA GLU A 181 11.97 23.24 9.37
C GLU A 181 11.13 22.11 8.75
N ALA A 182 11.58 20.84 8.85
CA ALA A 182 10.81 19.69 8.40
C ALA A 182 9.53 19.47 9.23
N ARG A 183 9.58 19.70 10.54
CA ARG A 183 8.42 19.64 11.44
C ARG A 183 7.38 20.68 11.06
N GLU A 184 7.80 21.92 10.91
CA GLU A 184 6.93 23.03 10.47
C GLU A 184 6.37 22.77 9.06
N GLY A 185 7.22 22.28 8.15
CA GLY A 185 6.84 21.96 6.78
C GLY A 185 5.78 20.87 6.68
N VAL A 186 5.93 19.77 7.43
CA VAL A 186 4.92 18.69 7.49
C VAL A 186 3.63 19.20 8.14
N SER A 187 3.72 19.97 9.23
CA SER A 187 2.55 20.56 9.88
C SER A 187 1.78 21.50 8.95
N ALA A 188 2.49 22.40 8.26
CA ALA A 188 1.91 23.32 7.28
C ALA A 188 1.28 22.58 6.10
N PHE A 189 1.90 21.51 5.62
CA PHE A 189 1.34 20.67 4.56
C PHE A 189 0.05 19.99 5.02
N VAL A 190 0.06 19.30 6.16
CA VAL A 190 -1.11 18.59 6.70
C VAL A 190 -2.25 19.57 6.95
N ASN A 191 -1.97 20.70 7.61
CA ASN A 191 -2.96 21.76 7.87
C ASN A 191 -3.50 22.38 6.57
N GLY A 192 -2.63 22.56 5.58
CA GLY A 192 -3.01 23.08 4.27
C GLY A 192 -3.93 22.14 3.49
N VAL A 193 -3.63 20.84 3.47
CA VAL A 193 -4.49 19.83 2.82
C VAL A 193 -5.80 19.67 3.59
N ALA A 194 -5.74 19.59 4.92
CA ALA A 194 -6.91 19.49 5.78
C ALA A 194 -7.86 20.67 5.59
N SER A 195 -7.34 21.90 5.54
CA SER A 195 -8.14 23.11 5.32
C SER A 195 -8.82 23.11 3.95
N ARG A 196 -8.09 22.77 2.87
CA ARG A 196 -8.64 22.75 1.50
C ARG A 196 -9.73 21.69 1.30
N GLN A 197 -9.59 20.56 1.99
CA GLN A 197 -10.51 19.43 1.90
C GLN A 197 -11.56 19.41 3.03
N GLY A 198 -11.53 20.39 3.93
CA GLY A 198 -12.46 20.49 5.07
C GLY A 198 -12.33 19.37 6.11
N TRP A 199 -11.15 18.75 6.23
CA TRP A 199 -10.91 17.67 7.20
C TRP A 199 -10.87 18.19 8.64
N GLN A 200 -11.41 17.41 9.56
CA GLN A 200 -11.38 17.66 11.00
C GLN A 200 -10.54 16.55 11.64
N LEU A 201 -9.22 16.72 11.62
CA LEU A 201 -8.31 15.67 12.04
C LEU A 201 -8.40 15.45 13.56
N GLU A 202 -8.77 14.23 13.95
CA GLU A 202 -8.92 13.82 15.35
C GLU A 202 -7.77 12.91 15.80
N GLU A 203 -7.23 12.11 14.89
CA GLU A 203 -6.25 11.07 15.21
C GLU A 203 -5.32 10.78 14.03
N LEU A 204 -4.07 10.45 14.38
CA LEU A 204 -3.01 10.06 13.46
C LEU A 204 -2.77 8.55 13.55
N LEU A 205 -2.83 7.84 12.42
CA LEU A 205 -2.42 6.45 12.29
C LEU A 205 -1.02 6.39 11.69
N TRP A 206 -0.04 6.04 12.53
CA TRP A 206 1.36 5.91 12.12
C TRP A 206 1.71 4.46 11.81
N TRP A 207 2.08 4.19 10.56
CA TRP A 207 2.46 2.85 10.09
C TRP A 207 3.96 2.81 9.82
N GLY A 208 4.69 2.13 10.70
CA GLY A 208 6.14 2.01 10.54
C GLY A 208 6.92 1.69 11.80
N ALA A 209 6.29 1.53 12.97
CA ALA A 209 6.99 1.48 14.27
C ALA A 209 8.09 0.40 14.40
N ASP A 210 8.15 -0.57 13.49
CA ASP A 210 9.09 -1.69 13.46
C ASP A 210 10.16 -1.60 12.36
N THR A 211 10.13 -0.59 11.49
CA THR A 211 11.06 -0.49 10.35
C THR A 211 12.24 0.42 10.62
N THR A 212 13.44 -0.02 10.24
CA THR A 212 14.66 0.80 10.24
C THR A 212 15.01 1.16 8.80
N GLY A 213 14.60 2.36 8.37
CA GLY A 213 14.92 2.90 7.05
C GLY A 213 15.09 4.41 7.16
N SER A 214 15.91 5.01 6.27
CA SER A 214 16.22 6.44 6.33
C SER A 214 14.97 7.33 6.31
N ASP A 215 14.00 7.06 5.43
CA ASP A 215 12.72 7.78 5.39
C ASP A 215 11.93 7.62 6.70
N HIS A 216 11.99 6.41 7.31
CA HIS A 216 11.28 6.13 8.55
C HIS A 216 11.90 6.84 9.74
N GLU A 217 13.22 6.78 9.88
CA GLU A 217 13.95 7.44 10.96
C GLU A 217 13.75 8.96 10.87
N ALA A 218 13.88 9.54 9.69
CA ALA A 218 13.58 10.95 9.44
C ALA A 218 12.15 11.30 9.85
N LEU A 219 11.17 10.53 9.38
CA LEU A 219 9.76 10.80 9.68
C LEU A 219 9.41 10.57 11.16
N SER A 220 10.06 9.62 11.85
CA SER A 220 9.89 9.40 13.28
C SER A 220 10.40 10.60 14.10
N GLN A 221 11.53 11.20 13.72
CA GLN A 221 12.07 12.41 14.34
C GLN A 221 11.19 13.64 14.06
N VAL A 222 10.60 13.71 12.86
CA VAL A 222 9.67 14.79 12.45
C VAL A 222 8.31 14.67 13.13
N LEU A 223 7.79 13.47 13.35
CA LEU A 223 6.53 13.28 14.07
C LEU A 223 6.67 13.50 15.59
N ASP A 224 7.89 13.29 16.11
CA ASP A 224 8.27 13.53 17.50
C ASP A 224 7.27 12.91 18.51
N VAL A 225 7.01 11.61 18.32
CA VAL A 225 5.95 10.88 19.04
C VAL A 225 6.39 10.61 20.48
N HIS A 226 5.63 11.15 21.44
CA HIS A 226 5.82 10.95 22.88
C HIS A 226 4.47 10.58 23.51
N ASP A 227 4.42 9.52 24.32
CA ASP A 227 3.21 9.08 25.04
C ASP A 227 1.96 8.99 24.14
N ASP A 228 2.09 8.41 22.95
CA ASP A 228 1.03 8.32 21.94
C ASP A 228 0.45 9.67 21.49
N GLN A 229 1.28 10.73 21.51
CA GLN A 229 0.97 12.05 20.98
C GLN A 229 2.09 12.53 20.04
N SER A 230 1.73 13.11 18.90
CA SER A 230 2.68 13.76 18.01
C SER A 230 2.80 15.23 18.40
N ARG A 231 4.02 15.68 18.73
CA ARG A 231 4.23 17.09 19.05
C ARG A 231 4.15 18.00 17.83
N SER A 232 4.58 17.53 16.65
CA SER A 232 4.56 18.34 15.43
C SER A 232 3.16 18.60 14.89
N LEU A 233 2.25 17.61 15.04
CA LEU A 233 0.86 17.73 14.58
C LEU A 233 -0.14 18.01 15.71
N ALA A 234 0.26 17.91 16.98
CA ALA A 234 -0.59 18.02 18.16
C ALA A 234 -1.82 17.08 18.12
N LEU A 235 -1.62 15.86 17.58
CA LEU A 235 -2.66 14.83 17.44
C LEU A 235 -2.30 13.55 18.21
N PRO A 236 -3.30 12.82 18.74
CA PRO A 236 -3.08 11.48 19.26
C PRO A 236 -2.60 10.55 18.15
N VAL A 237 -1.66 9.67 18.49
CA VAL A 237 -1.01 8.76 17.56
C VAL A 237 -1.34 7.33 17.93
N TRP A 238 -1.94 6.62 16.99
CA TRP A 238 -2.03 5.17 17.02
C TRP A 238 -0.93 4.57 16.16
N GLN A 239 -0.17 3.62 16.71
CA GLN A 239 0.99 3.06 16.04
C GLN A 239 0.77 1.62 15.60
N ALA A 240 1.23 1.31 14.38
CA ALA A 240 1.22 -0.03 13.81
C ALA A 240 2.54 -0.36 13.09
N PRO A 241 2.81 -1.66 12.87
CA PRO A 241 3.91 -2.09 12.02
C PRO A 241 3.77 -1.54 10.59
N ALA A 242 4.89 -1.41 9.88
CA ALA A 242 4.89 -1.00 8.49
C ALA A 242 4.04 -1.94 7.62
N LEU A 243 3.41 -1.37 6.58
CA LEU A 243 2.64 -2.16 5.62
C LEU A 243 3.52 -3.17 4.86
N SER A 244 4.80 -2.86 4.65
CA SER A 244 5.78 -3.77 4.06
C SER A 244 5.99 -5.01 4.93
N THR A 245 6.18 -4.85 6.26
CA THR A 245 6.27 -5.97 7.20
C THR A 245 4.97 -6.77 7.22
N LEU A 246 3.83 -6.08 7.30
CA LEU A 246 2.52 -6.73 7.33
C LEU A 246 2.28 -7.54 6.07
N THR A 247 2.70 -7.07 4.89
CA THR A 247 2.51 -7.81 3.64
C THR A 247 3.16 -9.19 3.68
N HIS A 248 4.33 -9.32 4.31
CA HIS A 248 5.12 -10.56 4.34
C HIS A 248 4.91 -11.41 5.60
N SER A 249 4.43 -10.83 6.70
CA SER A 249 4.31 -11.51 8.00
C SER A 249 2.86 -11.75 8.43
N ILE A 250 2.44 -13.01 8.40
CA ILE A 250 1.11 -13.43 8.90
C ILE A 250 1.01 -13.20 10.42
N SER A 251 2.08 -13.48 11.16
CA SER A 251 2.13 -13.27 12.61
C SER A 251 1.93 -11.79 12.97
N ALA A 252 2.53 -10.87 12.21
CA ALA A 252 2.34 -9.43 12.40
C ALA A 252 0.89 -9.00 12.14
N LYS A 253 0.25 -9.52 11.07
CA LYS A 253 -1.18 -9.28 10.81
C LYS A 253 -2.06 -9.77 11.96
N ARG A 254 -1.79 -10.98 12.48
CA ARG A 254 -2.55 -11.56 13.59
C ARG A 254 -2.38 -10.77 14.89
N ALA A 255 -1.18 -10.29 15.18
CA ALA A 255 -0.91 -9.46 16.35
C ALA A 255 -1.54 -8.06 16.24
N LEU A 256 -1.65 -7.52 15.02
CA LEU A 256 -2.30 -6.23 14.75
C LEU A 256 -3.83 -6.31 14.88
N TRP A 257 -4.45 -7.44 14.56
CA TRP A 257 -5.90 -7.57 14.44
C TRP A 257 -6.69 -7.10 15.68
N PRO A 258 -6.33 -7.43 16.93
CA PRO A 258 -7.03 -6.92 18.10
C PRO A 258 -6.94 -5.39 18.23
N LYS A 259 -5.78 -4.80 17.90
CA LYS A 259 -5.59 -3.34 17.92
C LYS A 259 -6.43 -2.66 16.84
N LEU A 260 -6.50 -3.26 15.65
CA LEU A 260 -7.31 -2.76 14.53
C LEU A 260 -8.82 -2.82 14.85
N HIS A 261 -9.26 -3.89 15.54
CA HIS A 261 -10.65 -4.00 15.99
C HIS A 261 -11.00 -2.95 17.05
N ALA A 262 -10.14 -2.73 18.04
CA ALA A 262 -10.30 -1.65 19.03
C ALA A 262 -10.31 -0.27 18.37
N LEU A 263 -9.48 -0.07 17.35
CA LEU A 263 -9.47 1.14 16.53
C LEU A 263 -10.82 1.32 15.81
N GLY A 264 -11.37 0.28 15.18
CA GLY A 264 -12.69 0.30 14.56
C GLY A 264 -13.81 0.64 15.54
N GLN A 265 -13.77 0.14 16.78
CA GLN A 265 -14.73 0.53 17.81
C GLN A 265 -14.66 2.04 18.13
N ARG A 266 -13.44 2.58 18.27
CA ARG A 266 -13.22 4.02 18.51
C ARG A 266 -13.72 4.89 17.37
N TRP A 267 -13.67 4.40 16.13
CA TRP A 267 -14.19 5.12 14.96
C TRP A 267 -15.70 5.38 15.07
N HIS A 268 -16.43 4.38 15.58
CA HIS A 268 -17.88 4.43 15.76
C HIS A 268 -18.32 5.13 17.04
N THR A 269 -17.44 5.30 18.03
CA THR A 269 -17.73 6.07 19.23
C THR A 269 -17.58 7.57 18.94
N PRO A 270 -18.66 8.36 18.99
CA PRO A 270 -18.55 9.81 18.81
C PRO A 270 -17.75 10.45 19.95
N LEU A 271 -16.96 11.48 19.62
CA LEU A 271 -16.06 12.20 20.54
C LEU A 271 -16.73 12.73 21.82
N SER A 272 -18.06 12.91 21.84
CA SER A 272 -18.79 13.39 23.02
C SER A 272 -18.74 12.46 24.24
N GLY A 273 -18.29 11.21 24.11
CA GLY A 273 -18.16 10.27 25.24
C GLY A 273 -16.78 10.24 25.92
N ARG A 274 -15.78 11.00 25.44
CA ARG A 274 -14.38 10.88 25.90
C ARG A 274 -13.99 11.85 27.02
N ALA A 275 -14.91 12.73 27.44
CA ALA A 275 -14.64 13.80 28.41
C ALA A 275 -14.95 13.44 29.88
N ASP A 276 -15.60 12.31 30.17
CA ASP A 276 -16.15 12.01 31.51
C ASP A 276 -15.41 10.92 32.30
N ASP A 277 -14.21 10.49 31.86
CA ASP A 277 -13.44 9.49 32.61
C ASP A 277 -11.95 9.87 32.67
N ARG A 278 -11.64 10.85 33.51
CA ARG A 278 -10.30 11.12 34.06
C ARG A 278 -10.40 11.67 35.47
#